data_AF-A0A7L0KMT1-F1
#
_entry.id   AF-A0A7L0KMT1-F1
#
_cell.length_a   1.000
_cell.length_b   1.000
_cell.length_c   1.000
_cell.angle_alpha   90.00
_cell.angle_beta   90.00
_cell.angle_gamma   90.00
#
_symmetry.space_group_name_H-M   'P 1'
#
loop_
_entity.id
_entity.type
_entity.pdbx_description
1 polymer ?
#
loop_
_entity_poly.entity_id
_entity_poly.type
_entity_poly.pdbx_seq_one_letter_code
_entity_poly.pdbx_strand_id
1 'polypeptide(L)'
;REEVPDDYYKHDPDHKHIYRFVRTLFSAAQLTAECAIVTLVYLERLLTYAEIDICPSNWKRIVLGAILLASKVWDDQAVWNVDYCQILKDITVEDMNEMERHFLELLQFNINVPASVYAKYYFDLRSLADDNNLSFLLEPLSKERAQKLEAISRLCEDKYKDLSKAAMRRSFSADNLVGIRRSNAILS
;
A
#
# COMPACT_ATOMS: atom_id res chain seq x y z
N ARG A 1 -23.25 17.11 15.64
CA ARG A 1 -23.68 17.35 14.24
C ARG A 1 -23.29 18.78 13.95
N GLU A 2 -22.23 19.00 13.19
CA GLU A 2 -21.98 20.33 12.63
C GLU A 2 -22.92 20.45 11.43
N GLU A 3 -23.75 21.50 11.40
CA GLU A 3 -24.61 21.76 10.24
C GLU A 3 -23.72 22.11 9.05
N VAL A 4 -23.92 21.41 7.93
CA VAL A 4 -23.23 21.73 6.68
C VAL A 4 -23.82 23.03 6.17
N PRO A 5 -23.02 24.10 5.98
CA PRO A 5 -23.52 25.37 5.49
C PRO A 5 -24.23 25.23 4.13
N ASP A 6 -25.28 26.01 3.90
CA ASP A 6 -26.05 26.01 2.64
C ASP A 6 -25.23 26.44 1.42
N ASP A 7 -24.05 27.02 1.61
CA ASP A 7 -23.10 27.45 0.59
C ASP A 7 -21.85 26.55 0.51
N TYR A 8 -21.84 25.41 1.20
CA TYR A 8 -20.70 24.48 1.24
C TYR A 8 -20.18 24.08 -0.16
N TYR A 9 -21.07 23.97 -1.14
CA TYR A 9 -20.72 23.61 -2.52
C TYR A 9 -20.12 24.77 -3.33
N LYS A 10 -20.09 26.00 -2.81
CA LYS A 10 -19.60 27.19 -3.52
C LYS A 10 -18.13 27.52 -3.24
N HIS A 11 -17.56 26.98 -2.16
CA HIS A 11 -16.24 27.36 -1.69
C HIS A 11 -15.30 26.16 -1.64
N ASP A 12 -14.16 26.28 -2.30
CA ASP A 12 -13.11 25.26 -2.23
C ASP A 12 -12.67 25.04 -0.78
N PRO A 13 -12.52 23.77 -0.36
CA PRO A 13 -12.09 23.47 0.99
C PRO A 13 -10.66 23.98 1.22
N ASP A 14 -10.42 24.61 2.37
CA ASP A 14 -9.07 24.96 2.78
C ASP A 14 -8.19 23.70 2.92
N HIS A 15 -6.93 23.77 2.51
CA HIS A 15 -5.97 22.67 2.61
C HIS A 15 -5.87 22.12 4.05
N LYS A 16 -6.03 22.97 5.08
CA LYS A 16 -6.05 22.53 6.48
C LYS A 16 -7.26 21.66 6.80
N HIS A 17 -8.40 21.91 6.16
CA HIS A 17 -9.61 21.12 6.33
C HIS A 17 -9.43 19.74 5.68
N ILE A 18 -8.93 19.70 4.44
CA ILE A 18 -8.61 18.45 3.74
C ILE A 18 -7.59 17.64 4.57
N TYR A 19 -6.50 18.27 5.00
CA TYR A 19 -5.48 17.63 5.82
C TYR A 19 -6.05 17.06 7.12
N ARG A 20 -6.90 17.81 7.83
CA ARG A 20 -7.53 17.32 9.06
C ARG A 20 -8.40 16.11 8.79
N PHE A 21 -9.17 16.11 7.71
CA PHE A 21 -10.00 14.97 7.32
C PHE A 21 -9.16 13.71 7.06
N VAL A 22 -8.14 13.83 6.20
CA VAL A 22 -7.22 12.73 5.89
C VAL A 22 -6.50 12.24 7.15
N ARG A 23 -5.95 13.15 7.96
CA ARG A 23 -5.23 12.80 9.19
C ARG A 23 -6.11 12.07 10.19
N THR A 24 -7.37 12.46 10.33
CA THR A 24 -8.31 11.75 11.23
C THR A 24 -8.50 10.31 10.79
N LEU A 25 -8.69 10.06 9.48
CA LEU A 25 -8.83 8.70 8.95
C LEU A 25 -7.57 7.88 9.15
N PHE A 26 -6.41 8.43 8.78
CA PHE A 26 -5.12 7.74 8.92
C PHE A 26 -4.80 7.42 10.38
N SER A 27 -5.07 8.35 11.30
CA SER A 27 -4.83 8.12 12.72
C SER A 27 -5.79 7.10 13.33
N ALA A 28 -7.07 7.12 12.93
CA ALA A 28 -8.08 6.23 13.51
C ALA A 28 -7.99 4.80 12.97
N ALA A 29 -7.73 4.65 11.66
CA ALA A 29 -7.54 3.36 11.00
C ALA A 29 -6.07 2.88 10.99
N GLN A 30 -5.16 3.61 11.64
CA GLN A 30 -3.73 3.29 11.74
C GLN A 30 -3.04 3.08 10.38
N LEU A 31 -3.46 3.84 9.36
CA LEU A 31 -2.94 3.71 8.00
C LEU A 31 -1.50 4.24 7.89
N THR A 32 -0.71 3.58 7.06
CA THR A 32 0.71 3.89 6.87
C THR A 32 0.94 4.94 5.77
N ALA A 33 2.16 5.49 5.67
CA ALA A 33 2.50 6.47 4.65
C ALA A 33 2.43 5.89 3.23
N GLU A 34 2.71 4.60 3.07
CA GLU A 34 2.60 3.88 1.81
C GLU A 34 1.15 3.85 1.30
N CYS A 35 0.17 3.68 2.20
CA CYS A 35 -1.26 3.78 1.88
C CYS A 35 -1.63 5.19 1.38
N ALA A 36 -0.99 6.26 1.89
CA ALA A 36 -1.19 7.61 1.38
C ALA A 36 -0.72 7.76 -0.07
N ILE A 37 0.41 7.12 -0.42
CA ILE A 37 0.93 7.13 -1.80
C ILE A 37 -0.03 6.38 -2.73
N VAL A 38 -0.51 5.20 -2.34
CA VAL A 38 -1.49 4.43 -3.12
C VAL A 38 -2.81 5.21 -3.30
N THR A 39 -3.27 5.88 -2.23
CA THR A 39 -4.43 6.78 -2.28
C THR A 39 -4.24 7.86 -3.35
N LEU A 40 -3.07 8.51 -3.39
CA LEU A 40 -2.76 9.55 -4.36
C LEU A 40 -2.75 9.01 -5.81
N VAL A 41 -2.21 7.81 -6.03
CA VAL A 41 -2.26 7.13 -7.33
C VAL A 41 -3.71 6.91 -7.78
N TYR A 42 -4.58 6.47 -6.88
CA TYR A 42 -5.99 6.23 -7.19
C TYR A 42 -6.76 7.51 -7.48
N LEU A 43 -6.46 8.60 -6.76
CA LEU A 43 -7.03 9.91 -7.06
C LEU A 43 -6.63 10.35 -8.47
N GLU A 44 -5.34 10.32 -8.82
CA GLU A 44 -4.89 10.76 -10.15
C GLU A 44 -5.47 9.89 -11.28
N ARG A 45 -5.56 8.57 -11.08
CA ARG A 45 -6.24 7.66 -12.02
C ARG A 45 -7.71 8.03 -12.20
N LEU A 46 -8.42 8.33 -11.13
CA LEU A 46 -9.83 8.71 -11.21
C LEU A 46 -10.02 10.02 -12.00
N LEU A 47 -9.18 11.03 -11.75
CA LEU A 47 -9.25 12.29 -12.51
C LEU A 47 -8.92 12.10 -14.00
N THR A 48 -8.03 11.16 -14.31
CA THR A 48 -7.61 10.90 -15.69
C THR A 48 -8.60 10.02 -16.44
N TYR A 49 -9.16 8.98 -15.80
CA TYR A 49 -9.98 7.95 -16.46
C TYR A 49 -11.47 8.25 -16.43
N ALA A 50 -11.97 8.86 -15.35
CA ALA A 50 -13.40 9.08 -15.18
C ALA A 50 -13.88 10.44 -15.67
N GLU A 51 -12.97 11.33 -16.10
CA GLU A 51 -13.27 12.73 -16.45
C GLU A 51 -14.09 13.44 -15.35
N ILE A 52 -13.88 13.04 -14.09
CA ILE A 52 -14.53 13.63 -12.92
C ILE A 52 -13.61 14.70 -12.36
N ASP A 53 -14.10 15.93 -12.30
CA ASP A 53 -13.43 17.01 -11.59
C ASP A 53 -13.69 16.94 -10.08
N ILE A 54 -12.66 17.23 -9.29
CA ILE A 54 -12.80 17.45 -7.85
C ILE A 54 -13.36 18.85 -7.63
N CYS A 55 -14.50 18.90 -6.96
CA CYS A 55 -15.27 20.10 -6.66
C CYS A 55 -15.57 20.17 -5.15
N PRO A 56 -15.94 21.35 -4.61
CA PRO A 56 -16.32 21.52 -3.21
C PRO A 56 -17.37 20.52 -2.68
N SER A 57 -18.29 20.10 -3.54
CA SER A 57 -19.39 19.19 -3.19
C SER A 57 -18.99 17.71 -3.12
N ASN A 58 -17.93 17.29 -3.82
CA ASN A 58 -17.61 15.87 -4.01
C ASN A 58 -16.24 15.43 -3.43
N TRP A 59 -15.33 16.38 -3.16
CA TRP A 59 -13.95 16.06 -2.78
C TRP A 59 -13.86 15.09 -1.60
N LYS A 60 -14.72 15.27 -0.58
CA LYS A 60 -14.69 14.48 0.65
C LYS A 60 -15.05 13.02 0.37
N ARG A 61 -16.02 12.79 -0.52
CA ARG A 61 -16.45 11.45 -0.96
C ARG A 61 -15.39 10.79 -1.84
N ILE A 62 -14.80 11.53 -2.77
CA ILE A 62 -13.74 11.04 -3.65
C ILE A 62 -12.50 10.63 -2.83
N VAL A 63 -12.04 11.50 -1.93
CA VAL A 63 -10.90 11.22 -1.05
C VAL A 63 -11.18 10.04 -0.13
N LEU A 64 -12.38 9.96 0.45
CA LEU A 64 -12.76 8.82 1.29
C LEU A 64 -12.73 7.49 0.50
N GLY A 65 -13.34 7.46 -0.69
CA GLY A 65 -13.36 6.26 -1.53
C GLY A 65 -11.95 5.80 -1.92
N ALA A 66 -11.06 6.74 -2.26
CA ALA A 66 -9.67 6.44 -2.57
C ALA A 66 -8.93 5.83 -1.37
N ILE A 67 -9.10 6.40 -0.17
CA ILE A 67 -8.46 5.91 1.07
C ILE A 67 -8.99 4.52 1.44
N LEU A 68 -10.31 4.32 1.40
CA LEU A 68 -10.93 3.03 1.69
C LEU A 68 -10.34 1.94 0.80
N LEU A 69 -10.34 2.19 -0.51
CA LEU A 69 -9.83 1.23 -1.48
C LEU A 69 -8.32 0.99 -1.33
N ALA A 70 -7.53 2.06 -1.13
CA ALA A 70 -6.09 1.95 -0.91
C ALA A 70 -5.77 1.12 0.33
N SER A 71 -6.47 1.37 1.44
CA SER A 71 -6.28 0.63 2.69
C SER A 71 -6.56 -0.86 2.52
N LYS A 72 -7.57 -1.23 1.73
CA LYS A 72 -7.91 -2.64 1.50
C LYS A 72 -6.94 -3.38 0.60
N VAL A 73 -6.32 -2.67 -0.33
CA VAL A 73 -5.38 -3.27 -1.30
C VAL A 73 -3.96 -3.33 -0.74
N TRP A 74 -3.56 -2.34 0.06
CA TRP A 74 -2.19 -2.20 0.55
C TRP A 74 -1.98 -2.75 1.96
N ASP A 75 -3.00 -2.73 2.81
CA ASP A 75 -2.89 -3.19 4.20
C ASP A 75 -3.35 -4.66 4.34
N ASP A 76 -2.43 -5.52 4.78
CA ASP A 76 -2.72 -6.94 5.07
C ASP A 76 -3.73 -7.13 6.21
N GLN A 77 -3.95 -6.10 7.04
CA GLN A 77 -4.92 -6.08 8.14
C GLN A 77 -5.91 -4.92 7.99
N ALA A 78 -6.47 -4.76 6.79
CA ALA A 78 -7.42 -3.69 6.50
C ALA A 78 -8.62 -3.66 7.46
N VAL A 79 -8.97 -2.44 7.88
CA VAL A 79 -10.10 -2.13 8.74
C VAL A 79 -11.43 -2.37 7.99
N TRP A 80 -12.44 -2.87 8.69
CA TRP A 80 -13.74 -3.16 8.09
C TRP A 80 -14.56 -1.87 7.93
N ASN A 81 -15.48 -1.82 6.96
CA ASN A 81 -16.32 -0.63 6.70
C ASN A 81 -17.15 -0.21 7.93
N VAL A 82 -17.58 -1.17 8.75
CA VAL A 82 -18.30 -0.89 10.00
C VAL A 82 -17.48 -0.06 10.98
N ASP A 83 -16.16 -0.25 11.02
CA ASP A 83 -15.26 0.51 11.89
C ASP A 83 -15.08 1.94 11.35
N TYR A 84 -15.02 2.10 10.01
CA TYR A 84 -15.03 3.42 9.39
C TYR A 84 -16.32 4.21 9.68
N CYS A 85 -17.48 3.55 9.76
CA CYS A 85 -18.73 4.20 10.19
C CYS A 85 -18.69 4.68 11.66
N GLN A 86 -17.86 4.09 12.53
CA GLN A 86 -17.67 4.60 13.89
C GLN A 86 -16.87 5.91 13.90
N ILE A 87 -15.94 6.05 12.95
CA ILE A 87 -15.14 7.27 12.73
C ILE A 87 -16.01 8.35 12.05
N LEU A 88 -16.77 7.95 11.04
CA LEU A 88 -17.61 8.81 10.20
C LEU A 88 -19.09 8.52 10.48
N LYS A 89 -19.59 9.02 11.61
CA LYS A 89 -20.94 8.74 12.14
C LYS A 89 -22.09 9.14 11.22
N ASP A 90 -21.84 9.94 10.19
CA ASP A 90 -22.83 10.42 9.24
C ASP A 90 -22.95 9.54 7.98
N ILE A 91 -22.22 8.41 7.91
CA ILE A 91 -22.18 7.50 6.75
C ILE A 91 -22.58 6.10 7.19
N THR A 92 -23.50 5.46 6.46
CA THR A 92 -23.93 4.08 6.74
C THR A 92 -22.99 3.07 6.09
N VAL A 93 -23.03 1.82 6.56
CA VAL A 93 -22.20 0.74 5.99
C VAL A 93 -22.59 0.47 4.54
N GLU A 94 -23.87 0.54 4.21
CA GLU A 94 -24.38 0.41 2.84
C GLU A 94 -23.80 1.49 1.94
N ASP A 95 -23.79 2.75 2.39
CA ASP A 95 -23.23 3.87 1.65
C ASP A 95 -21.72 3.71 1.41
N MET A 96 -20.97 3.18 2.40
CA MET A 96 -19.56 2.83 2.19
C MET A 96 -19.37 1.71 1.17
N ASN A 97 -20.16 0.64 1.27
CA ASN A 97 -20.06 -0.49 0.33
C ASN A 97 -20.39 -0.03 -1.10
N GLU A 98 -21.42 0.79 -1.27
CA GLU A 98 -21.74 1.38 -2.58
C GLU A 98 -20.60 2.26 -3.08
N MET A 99 -20.02 3.11 -2.22
CA MET A 99 -18.90 3.98 -2.59
C MET A 99 -17.70 3.17 -3.09
N GLU A 100 -17.35 2.07 -2.43
CA GLU A 100 -16.24 1.21 -2.85
C GLU A 100 -16.50 0.56 -4.21
N ARG A 101 -17.73 0.08 -4.43
CA ARG A 101 -18.11 -0.50 -5.72
C ARG A 101 -18.00 0.53 -6.84
N HIS A 102 -18.55 1.72 -6.64
CA HIS A 102 -18.47 2.79 -7.64
C HIS A 102 -17.01 3.20 -7.88
N PHE A 103 -16.19 3.31 -6.84
CA PHE A 103 -14.78 3.68 -7.00
C PHE A 103 -14.00 2.63 -7.81
N LEU A 104 -14.26 1.34 -7.58
CA LEU A 104 -13.68 0.26 -8.38
C LEU A 104 -14.09 0.34 -9.86
N GLU A 105 -15.36 0.61 -10.13
CA GLU A 105 -15.88 0.77 -11.48
C GLU A 105 -15.25 1.97 -12.20
N LEU A 106 -15.11 3.11 -11.50
CA LEU A 106 -14.46 4.32 -12.03
C LEU A 106 -12.97 4.09 -12.32
N LEU A 107 -12.29 3.27 -11.51
CA LEU A 107 -10.92 2.83 -11.78
C LEU A 107 -10.83 1.74 -12.83
N GLN A 108 -11.95 1.24 -13.36
CA GLN A 108 -12.00 0.08 -14.27
C GLN A 108 -11.27 -1.13 -13.68
N PHE A 109 -11.37 -1.31 -12.36
CA PHE A 109 -10.66 -2.34 -11.59
C PHE A 109 -9.12 -2.31 -11.73
N ASN A 110 -8.55 -1.22 -12.23
CA ASN A 110 -7.10 -0.99 -12.27
C ASN A 110 -6.59 -0.58 -10.89
N ILE A 111 -6.57 -1.53 -9.96
CA ILE A 111 -6.11 -1.34 -8.58
C ILE A 111 -4.62 -1.69 -8.40
N ASN A 112 -4.01 -2.41 -9.33
CA ASN A 112 -2.61 -2.75 -9.21
C ASN A 112 -1.74 -1.49 -9.32
N VAL A 113 -0.85 -1.28 -8.34
CA VAL A 113 0.14 -0.20 -8.35
C VAL A 113 1.52 -0.83 -8.51
N PRO A 114 2.09 -0.83 -9.73
CA PRO A 114 3.45 -1.34 -9.94
C PRO A 114 4.46 -0.58 -9.09
N ALA A 115 5.54 -1.27 -8.68
CA ALA A 115 6.61 -0.67 -7.89
C ALA A 115 7.23 0.58 -8.56
N SER A 116 7.32 0.61 -9.89
CA SER A 116 7.80 1.77 -10.65
C SER A 116 6.87 2.99 -10.52
N VAL A 117 5.56 2.76 -10.53
CA VAL A 117 4.56 3.82 -10.32
C VAL A 117 4.69 4.32 -8.88
N TYR A 118 4.66 3.42 -7.90
CA TYR A 118 4.83 3.79 -6.49
C TYR A 118 6.11 4.63 -6.27
N ALA A 119 7.24 4.18 -6.81
CA ALA A 119 8.53 4.87 -6.69
C ALA A 119 8.48 6.28 -7.30
N LYS A 120 7.84 6.45 -8.46
CA LYS A 120 7.65 7.77 -9.08
C LYS A 120 6.94 8.72 -8.11
N TYR A 121 5.76 8.35 -7.59
CA TYR A 121 5.00 9.19 -6.66
C TYR A 121 5.77 9.48 -5.36
N TYR A 122 6.48 8.47 -4.84
CA TYR A 122 7.33 8.65 -3.66
C TYR A 122 8.40 9.73 -3.88
N PHE A 123 9.14 9.66 -4.99
CA PHE A 123 10.19 10.64 -5.29
C PHE A 123 9.62 12.01 -5.64
N ASP A 124 8.50 12.08 -6.36
CA ASP A 124 7.82 13.33 -6.69
C ASP A 124 7.36 14.05 -5.40
N LEU A 125 6.71 13.34 -4.48
CA LEU A 125 6.31 13.87 -3.17
C LEU A 125 7.52 14.30 -2.33
N ARG A 126 8.62 13.56 -2.42
CA ARG A 126 9.84 13.90 -1.71
C ARG A 126 10.46 15.19 -2.22
N SER A 127 10.56 15.34 -3.53
CA SER A 127 11.01 16.59 -4.16
C SER A 127 10.11 17.75 -3.76
N LEU A 128 8.79 17.56 -3.83
CA LEU A 128 7.82 18.58 -3.43
C LEU A 128 7.98 19.00 -1.96
N ALA A 129 8.24 18.05 -1.06
CA ALA A 129 8.49 18.33 0.34
C ALA A 129 9.78 19.14 0.53
N ASP A 130 10.85 18.79 -0.19
CA ASP A 130 12.12 19.51 -0.14
C ASP A 130 11.96 20.96 -0.65
N ASP A 131 11.25 21.15 -1.76
CA ASP A 131 10.94 22.48 -2.33
C ASP A 131 10.10 23.36 -1.38
N ASN A 132 9.29 22.74 -0.51
CA ASN A 132 8.45 23.43 0.46
C ASN A 132 9.05 23.49 1.88
N ASN A 133 10.34 23.14 2.06
CA ASN A 133 11.02 23.09 3.36
C ASN A 133 10.34 22.17 4.39
N LEU A 134 9.64 21.14 3.91
CA LEU A 134 9.03 20.06 4.70
C LEU A 134 9.90 18.81 4.70
N SER A 135 11.15 18.91 4.24
CA SER A 135 12.09 17.81 4.11
C SER A 135 12.26 17.07 5.45
N PHE A 136 11.77 15.83 5.52
CA PHE A 136 12.06 14.95 6.65
C PHE A 136 13.52 14.52 6.55
N LEU A 137 14.35 14.71 7.57
CA LEU A 137 15.70 14.13 7.59
C LEU A 137 15.56 12.60 7.65
N LEU A 138 15.59 11.94 6.49
CA LEU A 138 15.94 10.53 6.46
C LEU A 138 17.43 10.52 6.78
N GLU A 139 17.77 10.09 8.00
CA GLU A 139 19.17 9.80 8.31
C GLU A 139 19.69 8.83 7.23
N PRO A 140 20.73 9.22 6.47
CA PRO A 140 21.39 8.30 5.58
C PRO A 140 21.74 7.03 6.35
N LEU A 141 21.64 5.87 5.70
CA LEU A 141 21.96 4.59 6.34
C LEU A 141 23.36 4.68 6.96
N SER A 142 23.43 4.75 8.28
CA SER A 142 24.71 4.88 8.98
C SER A 142 25.55 3.64 8.72
N LYS A 143 26.89 3.79 8.72
CA LYS A 143 27.80 2.63 8.55
C LYS A 143 27.49 1.52 9.56
N GLU A 144 27.16 1.91 10.79
CA GLU A 144 26.76 1.00 11.86
C GLU A 144 25.45 0.26 11.55
N ARG A 145 24.43 0.97 11.04
CA ARG A 145 23.15 0.37 10.66
C ARG A 145 23.31 -0.55 9.45
N ALA A 146 24.14 -0.18 8.48
CA ALA A 146 24.50 -1.03 7.34
C ALA A 146 25.19 -2.33 7.78
N GLN A 147 26.22 -2.23 8.64
CA GLN A 147 26.94 -3.39 9.17
C GLN A 147 26.03 -4.31 9.99
N LYS A 148 25.14 -3.75 10.81
CA LYS A 148 24.16 -4.54 11.58
C LYS A 148 23.20 -5.30 10.66
N LEU A 149 22.70 -4.65 9.61
CA LEU A 149 21.82 -5.29 8.62
C LEU A 149 22.55 -6.40 7.85
N GLU A 150 23.81 -6.18 7.47
CA GLU A 150 24.64 -7.19 6.81
C GLU A 150 24.88 -8.41 7.72
N ALA A 151 25.20 -8.20 8.99
CA ALA A 151 25.36 -9.27 9.96
C ALA A 151 24.08 -10.10 10.14
N ILE A 152 22.91 -9.43 10.23
CA ILE A 152 21.60 -10.09 10.33
C ILE A 152 21.31 -10.91 9.07
N SER A 153 21.59 -10.36 7.88
CA SER A 153 21.39 -11.04 6.60
C SER A 153 22.25 -12.32 6.51
N ARG A 154 23.54 -12.25 6.86
CA ARG A 154 24.44 -13.41 6.87
C ARG A 154 23.95 -14.52 7.82
N LEU A 155 23.52 -14.16 9.03
CA LEU A 155 22.96 -15.13 9.99
C LEU A 155 21.70 -15.81 9.46
N CYS A 156 20.86 -15.07 8.73
CA CYS A 156 19.64 -15.62 8.13
C CYS A 156 19.98 -16.61 7.00
N GLU A 157 20.93 -16.27 6.13
CA GLU A 157 21.44 -17.17 5.09
C GLU A 157 22.04 -18.45 5.65
N ASP A 158 22.86 -18.34 6.70
CA ASP A 158 23.49 -19.51 7.34
C ASP A 158 22.44 -20.43 7.96
N LYS A 159 21.44 -19.87 8.65
CA LYS A 159 20.31 -20.64 9.19
C LYS A 159 19.54 -21.36 8.09
N TYR A 160 19.35 -20.72 6.93
CA TYR A 160 18.65 -21.33 5.79
C TYR A 160 19.49 -22.44 5.14
N LYS A 161 20.81 -22.24 4.99
CA LYS A 161 21.75 -23.27 4.52
C LYS A 161 21.81 -24.46 5.47
N ASP A 162 21.79 -24.22 6.78
CA ASP A 162 21.80 -25.28 7.78
C ASP A 162 20.49 -26.07 7.81
N LEU A 163 19.35 -25.39 7.68
CA LEU A 163 18.04 -26.05 7.50
C LEU A 163 17.99 -26.87 6.21
N SER A 164 18.50 -26.34 5.10
CA SER A 164 18.60 -27.05 3.82
C SER A 164 19.50 -28.30 3.93
N LYS A 165 20.68 -28.17 4.55
CA LYS A 165 21.58 -29.30 4.82
C LYS A 165 20.96 -30.33 5.77
N ALA A 166 20.24 -29.89 6.81
CA ALA A 166 19.55 -30.77 7.73
C ALA A 166 18.38 -31.51 7.05
N ALA A 167 17.64 -30.84 6.16
CA ALA A 167 16.59 -31.46 5.35
C ALA A 167 17.17 -32.49 4.37
N MET A 168 18.27 -32.17 3.69
CA MET A 168 18.98 -33.10 2.80
C MET A 168 19.53 -34.32 3.55
N ARG A 169 19.97 -34.16 4.81
CA ARG A 169 20.37 -35.29 5.67
C ARG A 169 19.18 -36.15 6.14
N ARG A 170 17.98 -35.56 6.25
CA ARG A 170 16.76 -36.27 6.68
C ARG A 170 16.03 -36.98 5.53
N SER A 171 16.35 -36.69 4.27
CA SER A 171 15.69 -37.29 3.09
C SER A 171 16.38 -38.54 2.52
N PHE A 172 17.29 -39.20 3.26
CA PHE A 172 17.76 -40.54 2.88
C PHE A 172 16.70 -41.60 3.24
N SER A 173 15.65 -41.69 2.42
CA SER A 173 14.70 -42.80 2.45
C SER A 173 15.11 -43.86 1.43
N ALA A 174 15.25 -45.09 1.93
CA ALA A 174 15.53 -46.37 1.27
C ALA A 174 15.46 -46.47 -0.27
N ASP A 175 16.55 -46.13 -0.96
CA ASP A 175 16.86 -46.64 -2.30
C ASP A 175 18.15 -47.47 -2.23
N ASN A 176 18.03 -48.67 -1.63
CA ASN A 176 19.08 -49.69 -1.66
C ASN A 176 18.61 -50.95 -2.39
N LEU A 177 17.87 -50.75 -3.49
CA LEU A 177 17.50 -51.80 -4.43
C LEU A 177 17.60 -51.24 -5.86
N VAL A 178 18.27 -52.02 -6.71
CA VAL A 178 18.39 -51.90 -8.18
C VAL A 178 19.62 -51.13 -8.70
N GLY A 179 20.70 -51.91 -8.87
CA GLY A 179 21.30 -52.09 -10.20
C GLY A 179 22.27 -51.01 -10.69
N ILE A 180 23.58 -51.28 -10.52
CA ILE A 180 24.65 -50.67 -11.30
C ILE A 180 24.32 -50.80 -12.79
N ARG A 181 23.97 -49.70 -13.47
CA ARG A 181 24.09 -49.57 -14.92
C ARG A 181 25.16 -48.54 -15.25
N ARG A 182 26.37 -49.03 -15.53
CA ARG A 182 27.37 -48.29 -16.30
C ARG A 182 26.95 -48.33 -17.76
N SER A 183 26.55 -47.19 -18.31
CA SER A 183 26.39 -47.03 -19.76
C SER A 183 27.75 -46.69 -20.35
N ASN A 184 28.35 -47.61 -21.11
CA ASN A 184 29.49 -47.30 -21.96
C ASN A 184 28.96 -46.72 -23.28
N ALA A 185 29.39 -45.50 -23.63
CA ALA A 185 29.17 -44.95 -24.96
C ALA A 185 30.09 -45.68 -25.96
N ILE A 186 29.52 -46.16 -27.08
CA ILE A 186 30.29 -46.66 -28.22
C ILE A 186 30.13 -45.63 -29.34
N LEU A 187 31.24 -45.04 -29.76
CA LEU A 187 31.36 -44.22 -30.97
C LEU A 187 31.67 -45.15 -32.15
N SER A 188 30.76 -45.23 -33.12
CA SER A 188 30.98 -45.28 -34.58
C SER A 188 29.64 -45.30 -35.28
#